data_AF-A0A6J1P325-F1
#
_entry.id   AF-A0A6J1P325-F1
#
_cell.length_a   1.000
_cell.length_b   1.000
_cell.length_c   1.000
_cell.angle_alpha   90.00
_cell.angle_beta   90.00
_cell.angle_gamma   90.00
#
_symmetry.space_group_name_H-M   'P 1'
#
loop_
_entity.id
_entity.type
_entity.pdbx_description
1 polymer ?
#
loop_
_entity_poly.entity_id
_entity_poly.type
_entity_poly.pdbx_seq_one_letter_code
_entity_poly.pdbx_strand_id
1 'polypeptide(L)'
;MAQLYENDEPFVYRLNDNGSGPSLLIRVCMDRGWRMYQGYSGGEEKWNLWWRTSAFPATSYKALGDWQFMNHIPKGGSICRKDSLSRLLRCMRRIYGSIYDFSPPCFHLPLEYAKLVSECSRLRRDDDRGSNVVWIHKPVAQSQGRGIFLFRSVCDMRCGSPAVVQRYIERPLLIAGYKFDLRLYVCVPGYRPLTAYMYAEGLARFGTDKYTLSDIHNPYRHLTNSSLNKTGPRYAECKDRIGSGCKWTLKQVRRALVGRWGAVEWLVWQRVRALVTLTLLAQAAGTPPARNCFEFYGFDVLLDDTLKPWLIEVNLSPALAADCEADVIVKQPMLHELFDLLGLPMKHTGLSLLQGPPTPHITSCSSEDESGATKSARATTAHRRGARRVRRRRAMPIHCVTLPAPMPDKCSVPDLSEKPKVVQTGKMYKTSSEISCEGLESQSTTSVALSSSHPSSHPSIQSSEQCSHMDETWRGGYATAASRRRMLTACSWGNGVRWDRGAGRVGRWVRIYPHATSTDDQLSVEDARESVAHVSKLLRATREVARESGRDKSAPRDGNRDAFLEAALRKKLDYGSSFEVWLPPF
;
A
#
# COMPACT_ATOMS: atom_id res chain seq x y z
N MET A 1 36.19 -10.22 -30.46
CA MET A 1 36.26 -8.99 -29.64
C MET A 1 34.88 -8.70 -29.08
N ALA A 2 34.53 -9.35 -27.97
CA ALA A 2 33.29 -9.06 -27.24
C ALA A 2 33.54 -7.81 -26.38
N GLN A 3 32.74 -6.76 -26.58
CA GLN A 3 32.76 -5.57 -25.74
C GLN A 3 32.24 -5.93 -24.35
N LEU A 4 33.17 -6.36 -23.49
CA LEU A 4 33.08 -6.24 -22.04
C LEU A 4 33.17 -4.75 -21.68
N TYR A 5 32.07 -4.04 -21.86
CA TYR A 5 31.76 -2.87 -21.04
C TYR A 5 30.62 -3.30 -20.14
N GLU A 6 30.95 -3.88 -18.98
CA GLU A 6 30.11 -3.67 -17.81
C GLU A 6 29.94 -2.16 -17.69
N ASN A 7 28.74 -1.65 -17.99
CA ASN A 7 28.48 -0.22 -17.85
C ASN A 7 28.62 0.14 -16.36
N ASP A 8 29.81 0.67 -16.04
CA ASP A 8 30.26 1.30 -14.81
C ASP A 8 29.48 2.59 -14.51
N GLU A 9 28.45 2.89 -15.30
CA GLU A 9 27.58 4.03 -15.08
C GLU A 9 26.71 3.81 -13.81
N PRO A 10 26.71 4.79 -12.90
CA PRO A 10 25.95 4.71 -11.66
C PRO A 10 24.44 4.74 -11.97
N PHE A 11 23.64 3.98 -11.22
CA PHE A 11 22.19 4.14 -11.28
C PHE A 11 21.80 5.48 -10.64
N VAL A 12 21.20 6.37 -11.42
CA VAL A 12 20.90 7.74 -11.02
C VAL A 12 19.44 7.87 -10.58
N TYR A 13 19.19 8.39 -9.37
CA TYR A 13 17.85 8.65 -8.86
C TYR A 13 17.59 10.15 -8.68
N ARG A 14 16.36 10.57 -8.98
CA ARG A 14 15.86 11.93 -8.87
C ARG A 14 14.71 11.99 -7.86
N LEU A 15 14.72 12.99 -6.98
CA LEU A 15 13.71 13.17 -5.92
C LEU A 15 12.93 14.46 -6.10
N ASN A 16 11.60 14.36 -6.13
CA ASN A 16 10.68 15.49 -6.28
C ASN A 16 11.12 16.47 -7.40
N ASP A 17 10.52 17.65 -7.48
CA ASP A 17 11.00 18.70 -8.40
C ASP A 17 12.06 19.57 -7.74
N ASN A 18 12.00 19.71 -6.42
CA ASN A 18 12.90 20.52 -5.61
C ASN A 18 14.17 19.78 -5.15
N GLY A 19 14.41 18.55 -5.63
CA GLY A 19 15.57 17.73 -5.26
C GLY A 19 15.51 17.13 -3.85
N SER A 20 14.52 17.49 -3.03
CA SER A 20 14.40 17.00 -1.66
C SER A 20 13.61 15.69 -1.59
N GLY A 21 13.87 14.87 -0.57
CA GLY A 21 13.04 13.71 -0.26
C GLY A 21 13.33 13.15 1.12
N PRO A 22 12.62 12.08 1.52
CA PRO A 22 12.79 11.48 2.83
C PRO A 22 14.24 10.99 3.04
N SER A 23 14.85 11.34 4.17
CA SER A 23 16.23 10.95 4.49
C SER A 23 16.45 9.44 4.45
N LEU A 24 15.45 8.66 4.88
CA LEU A 24 15.51 7.20 4.80
C LEU A 24 15.57 6.69 3.35
N LEU A 25 14.80 7.29 2.44
CA LEU A 25 14.84 6.92 1.03
C LEU A 25 16.20 7.23 0.42
N ILE A 26 16.74 8.42 0.72
CA ILE A 26 18.09 8.83 0.30
C ILE A 26 19.13 7.83 0.81
N ARG A 27 19.06 7.46 2.09
CA ARG A 27 19.96 6.50 2.70
C ARG A 27 19.91 5.14 2.01
N VAL A 28 18.70 4.61 1.76
CA VAL A 28 18.54 3.34 1.04
C VAL A 28 19.11 3.43 -0.37
N CYS A 29 18.85 4.51 -1.13
CA CYS A 29 19.44 4.69 -2.45
C CYS A 29 20.98 4.69 -2.40
N MET A 30 21.58 5.40 -1.43
CA MET A 30 23.03 5.41 -1.22
C MET A 30 23.57 4.03 -0.84
N ASP A 31 22.90 3.30 0.06
CA ASP A 31 23.27 1.94 0.46
C ASP A 31 23.18 0.94 -0.72
N ARG A 32 22.42 1.25 -1.78
CA ARG A 32 22.38 0.49 -3.05
C ARG A 32 23.44 0.93 -4.08
N GLY A 33 24.29 1.90 -3.72
CA GLY A 33 25.30 2.50 -4.60
C GLY A 33 24.72 3.38 -5.71
N TRP A 34 23.54 3.97 -5.49
CA TRP A 34 22.91 4.86 -6.45
C TRP A 34 23.37 6.31 -6.24
N ARG A 35 23.44 7.07 -7.33
CA ARG A 35 23.84 8.48 -7.32
C ARG A 35 22.62 9.39 -7.40
N MET A 36 22.57 10.43 -6.58
CA MET A 36 21.52 11.43 -6.67
C MET A 36 21.74 12.30 -7.92
N TYR A 37 20.66 12.59 -8.63
CA TYR A 37 20.65 13.54 -9.75
C TYR A 37 20.99 14.96 -9.26
N GLN A 38 22.03 15.59 -9.80
CA GLN A 38 22.51 16.91 -9.35
C GLN A 38 22.08 18.08 -10.26
N GLY A 39 21.35 17.82 -11.34
CA GLY A 39 20.93 18.83 -12.30
C GLY A 39 21.68 18.70 -13.62
N TYR A 40 21.39 19.59 -14.57
CA TYR A 40 22.07 19.58 -15.87
C TYR A 40 23.46 20.21 -15.75
N SER A 41 24.45 19.41 -15.36
CA SER A 41 25.86 19.82 -15.37
C SER A 41 26.48 19.61 -16.76
N GLY A 42 26.06 20.40 -17.74
CA GLY A 42 26.73 20.55 -19.05
C GLY A 42 26.71 19.36 -20.02
N GLY A 43 26.24 18.18 -19.58
CA GLY A 43 25.86 17.05 -20.43
C GLY A 43 24.41 16.64 -20.17
N GLU A 44 23.80 15.85 -21.06
CA GLU A 44 22.52 15.19 -20.80
C GLU A 44 22.68 14.18 -19.64
N GLU A 45 22.69 14.64 -18.39
CA GLU A 45 22.65 13.73 -17.24
C GLU A 45 21.34 12.95 -17.31
N LYS A 46 21.45 11.65 -17.62
CA LYS A 46 20.31 10.74 -17.69
C LYS A 46 20.00 10.25 -16.28
N TRP A 47 18.74 10.33 -15.89
CA TRP A 47 18.23 9.74 -14.66
C TRP A 47 17.56 8.38 -14.97
N ASN A 48 17.59 7.46 -14.00
CA ASN A 48 16.97 6.14 -14.10
C ASN A 48 15.66 6.06 -13.30
N LEU A 49 15.64 6.51 -12.04
CA LEU A 49 14.43 6.51 -11.22
C LEU A 49 14.05 7.93 -10.85
N TRP A 50 12.81 8.34 -11.14
CA TRP A 50 12.25 9.57 -10.60
C TRP A 50 11.18 9.25 -9.56
N TRP A 51 11.49 9.55 -8.30
CA TRP A 51 10.59 9.36 -7.17
C TRP A 51 9.97 10.71 -6.76
N ARG A 52 8.65 10.82 -6.81
CA ARG A 52 7.90 12.01 -6.38
C ARG A 52 6.89 11.67 -5.29
N THR A 53 6.52 12.68 -4.52
CA THR A 53 5.44 12.59 -3.53
C THR A 53 4.08 12.86 -4.17
N SER A 54 4.08 13.66 -5.24
CA SER A 54 2.89 14.03 -6.01
C SER A 54 2.86 13.36 -7.38
N ALA A 55 1.68 13.28 -7.97
CA ALA A 55 1.49 12.74 -9.31
C ALA A 55 2.31 13.49 -10.39
N PHE A 56 2.69 12.77 -11.45
CA PHE A 56 3.36 13.36 -12.61
C PHE A 56 2.38 14.03 -13.58
N PRO A 57 2.82 15.10 -14.27
CA PRO A 57 2.05 15.64 -15.38
C PRO A 57 1.99 14.63 -16.53
N ALA A 58 0.96 14.74 -17.37
CA ALA A 58 0.71 13.81 -18.47
C ALA A 58 1.90 13.69 -19.45
N THR A 59 2.65 14.78 -19.63
CA THR A 59 3.83 14.86 -20.50
C THR A 59 4.98 13.97 -20.04
N SER A 60 5.19 13.83 -18.73
CA SER A 60 6.26 12.98 -18.18
C SER A 60 6.09 11.51 -18.55
N TYR A 61 4.85 11.00 -18.57
CA TYR A 61 4.58 9.62 -18.96
C TYR A 61 4.83 9.37 -20.45
N LYS A 62 4.59 10.38 -21.31
CA LYS A 62 4.83 10.26 -22.75
C LYS A 62 6.31 10.31 -23.11
N ALA A 63 7.09 11.06 -22.33
CA ALA A 63 8.53 11.24 -22.53
C ALA A 63 9.38 10.18 -21.80
N LEU A 64 8.75 9.20 -21.12
CA LEU A 64 9.46 8.22 -20.31
C LEU A 64 10.24 7.25 -21.21
N GLY A 65 11.56 7.24 -21.07
CA GLY A 65 12.44 6.30 -21.78
C GLY A 65 12.38 4.87 -21.22
N ASP A 66 12.88 3.93 -22.01
CA ASP A 66 12.89 2.50 -21.67
C ASP A 66 13.71 2.17 -20.41
N TRP A 67 14.75 2.94 -20.13
CA TRP A 67 15.63 2.81 -18.97
C TRP A 67 15.16 3.64 -17.75
N GLN A 68 14.03 4.34 -17.89
CA GLN A 68 13.53 5.29 -16.90
C GLN A 68 12.29 4.75 -16.18
N PHE A 69 12.22 4.99 -14.87
CA PHE A 69 11.18 4.49 -13.98
C PHE A 69 10.55 5.63 -13.17
N MET A 70 9.24 5.55 -12.95
CA MET A 70 8.49 6.50 -12.12
C MET A 70 7.65 5.79 -11.06
N ASN A 71 7.55 6.37 -9.87
CA ASN A 71 6.85 5.79 -8.73
C ASN A 71 5.34 6.09 -8.68
N HIS A 72 4.76 6.57 -9.80
CA HIS A 72 3.32 6.75 -9.95
C HIS A 72 2.84 6.27 -11.31
N ILE A 73 1.62 5.73 -11.33
CA ILE A 73 0.91 5.32 -12.54
C ILE A 73 -0.09 6.43 -12.90
N PRO A 74 -0.30 6.76 -14.19
CA PRO A 74 -1.34 7.70 -14.59
C PRO A 74 -2.69 7.30 -13.99
N LYS A 75 -3.36 8.23 -13.30
CA LYS A 75 -4.63 7.98 -12.58
C LYS A 75 -4.56 7.00 -11.39
N GLY A 76 -3.38 6.50 -11.01
CA GLY A 76 -3.21 5.62 -9.85
C GLY A 76 -3.57 6.27 -8.50
N GLY A 77 -3.61 7.61 -8.44
CA GLY A 77 -4.08 8.35 -7.26
C GLY A 77 -5.60 8.39 -7.06
N SER A 78 -6.41 7.74 -7.90
CA SER A 78 -7.88 7.88 -7.88
C SER A 78 -8.52 7.43 -6.55
N ILE A 79 -7.97 6.39 -5.92
CA ILE A 79 -8.42 5.87 -4.61
C ILE A 79 -7.82 6.62 -3.42
N CYS A 80 -6.92 7.58 -3.64
CA CYS A 80 -6.23 8.26 -2.54
C CYS A 80 -6.98 9.50 -2.05
N ARG A 81 -7.93 10.01 -2.84
CA ARG A 81 -8.83 11.09 -2.44
C ARG A 81 -10.05 10.53 -1.72
N LYS A 82 -10.39 11.09 -0.56
CA LYS A 82 -11.45 10.58 0.34
C LYS A 82 -12.83 10.51 -0.33
N ASP A 83 -13.20 11.54 -1.08
CA ASP A 83 -14.45 11.64 -1.83
C ASP A 83 -14.51 10.66 -3.01
N SER A 84 -13.41 10.55 -3.77
CA SER A 84 -13.29 9.60 -4.88
C SER A 84 -13.33 8.15 -4.40
N LEU A 85 -12.56 7.80 -3.38
CA LEU A 85 -12.52 6.48 -2.78
C LEU A 85 -13.91 6.04 -2.31
N SER A 86 -14.56 6.87 -1.51
CA SER A 86 -15.87 6.54 -0.97
C SER A 86 -16.95 6.43 -2.04
N ARG A 87 -16.91 7.26 -3.10
CA ARG A 87 -17.82 7.13 -4.26
C ARG A 87 -17.62 5.80 -4.96
N LEU A 88 -16.36 5.43 -5.18
CA LEU A 88 -15.98 4.22 -5.88
C LEU A 88 -16.41 2.96 -5.10
N LEU A 89 -16.11 2.90 -3.80
CA LEU A 89 -16.52 1.78 -2.95
C LEU A 89 -18.03 1.70 -2.79
N ARG A 90 -18.73 2.84 -2.72
CA ARG A 90 -20.20 2.88 -2.71
C ARG A 90 -20.78 2.33 -4.01
N CYS A 91 -20.18 2.63 -5.16
CA CYS A 91 -20.57 2.05 -6.45
C CYS A 91 -20.35 0.53 -6.46
N MET A 92 -19.15 0.07 -6.10
CA MET A 92 -18.82 -1.36 -6.06
C MET A 92 -19.72 -2.13 -5.09
N ARG A 93 -20.10 -1.55 -3.95
CA ARG A 93 -21.05 -2.14 -3.01
C ARG A 93 -22.46 -2.31 -3.59
N ARG A 94 -22.92 -1.39 -4.45
CA ARG A 94 -24.23 -1.54 -5.12
C ARG A 94 -24.22 -2.69 -6.12
N ILE A 95 -23.10 -2.86 -6.84
CA ILE A 95 -22.95 -3.87 -7.89
C ILE A 95 -22.70 -5.26 -7.29
N TYR A 96 -21.76 -5.37 -6.35
CA TYR A 96 -21.24 -6.64 -5.83
C TYR A 96 -21.71 -6.97 -4.41
N GLY A 97 -22.52 -6.10 -3.80
CA GLY A 97 -23.14 -6.33 -2.50
C GLY A 97 -22.15 -6.30 -1.33
N SER A 98 -22.36 -7.22 -0.38
CA SER A 98 -21.72 -7.22 0.93
C SER A 98 -20.21 -7.51 0.90
N ILE A 99 -19.65 -7.98 -0.22
CA ILE A 99 -18.20 -8.17 -0.34
C ILE A 99 -17.44 -6.83 -0.23
N TYR A 100 -18.09 -5.71 -0.54
CA TYR A 100 -17.58 -4.35 -0.34
C TYR A 100 -18.04 -3.70 0.98
N ASP A 101 -18.59 -4.46 1.93
CA ASP A 101 -19.01 -3.95 3.26
C ASP A 101 -17.82 -3.78 4.23
N PHE A 102 -16.77 -3.11 3.78
CA PHE A 102 -15.57 -2.76 4.56
C PHE A 102 -15.28 -1.26 4.57
N SER A 103 -16.18 -0.44 4.02
CA SER A 103 -16.16 1.02 4.14
C SER A 103 -17.39 1.49 4.89
N PRO A 104 -17.25 2.30 5.95
CA PRO A 104 -18.41 2.82 6.68
C PRO A 104 -19.27 3.74 5.78
N PRO A 105 -20.60 3.79 6.02
CA PRO A 105 -21.50 4.73 5.34
C PRO A 105 -21.00 6.17 5.45
N CYS A 106 -21.13 6.93 4.36
CA CYS A 106 -20.67 8.31 4.30
C CYS A 106 -21.51 9.18 3.35
N PHE A 107 -21.38 10.49 3.54
CA PHE A 107 -22.07 11.55 2.83
C PHE A 107 -21.04 12.60 2.35
N HIS A 108 -21.21 13.10 1.13
CA HIS A 108 -20.34 14.11 0.52
C HIS A 108 -20.94 15.50 0.67
N LEU A 109 -20.27 16.37 1.43
CA LEU A 109 -20.71 17.75 1.62
C LEU A 109 -20.10 18.68 0.57
N PRO A 110 -20.83 19.75 0.18
CA PRO A 110 -22.19 20.12 0.64
C PRO A 110 -23.34 19.36 -0.04
N LEU A 111 -23.06 18.63 -1.13
CA LEU A 111 -24.05 18.03 -2.04
C LEU A 111 -25.06 17.08 -1.37
N GLU A 112 -24.64 16.31 -0.37
CA GLU A 112 -25.45 15.30 0.32
C GLU A 112 -25.83 15.73 1.74
N TYR A 113 -25.76 17.04 2.06
CA TYR A 113 -26.11 17.56 3.39
C TYR A 113 -27.54 17.20 3.81
N ALA A 114 -28.53 17.40 2.92
CA ALA A 114 -29.92 17.05 3.22
C ALA A 114 -30.10 15.54 3.51
N LYS A 115 -29.34 14.68 2.82
CA LYS A 115 -29.35 13.22 3.07
C LYS A 115 -28.75 12.88 4.43
N LEU A 116 -27.66 13.54 4.81
CA LEU A 116 -27.05 13.40 6.13
C LEU A 116 -28.03 13.81 7.23
N VAL A 117 -28.71 14.95 7.08
CA VAL A 117 -29.71 15.43 8.07
C VAL A 117 -30.87 14.45 8.19
N SER A 118 -31.39 13.96 7.07
CA SER A 118 -32.46 12.94 7.06
C SER A 118 -32.04 11.66 7.79
N GLU A 119 -30.83 11.16 7.53
CA GLU A 119 -30.31 9.96 8.19
C GLU A 119 -30.07 10.17 9.69
N CYS A 120 -29.52 11.31 10.09
CA CYS A 120 -29.37 11.66 11.50
C CYS A 120 -30.72 11.71 12.22
N SER A 121 -31.73 12.30 11.59
CA SER A 121 -33.10 12.36 12.13
C SER A 121 -33.76 10.99 12.21
N ARG A 122 -33.52 10.10 11.23
CA ARG A 122 -34.02 8.72 11.25
C ARG A 122 -33.41 7.93 12.41
N LEU A 123 -32.10 7.98 12.56
CA LEU A 123 -31.40 7.27 13.65
C LEU A 123 -31.76 7.77 15.04
N ARG A 124 -32.20 9.03 15.17
CA ARG A 124 -32.74 9.58 16.42
C ARG A 124 -34.11 9.02 16.80
N ARG A 125 -34.92 8.60 15.81
CA ARG A 125 -36.29 8.08 16.03
C ARG A 125 -36.32 6.58 16.32
N ASP A 126 -35.42 5.82 15.70
CA ASP A 126 -35.41 4.34 15.78
C ASP A 126 -34.78 3.80 17.08
N ASP A 127 -34.17 4.64 17.89
CA ASP A 127 -33.43 4.25 19.08
C ASP A 127 -33.93 5.04 20.29
N ASP A 128 -34.44 4.35 21.32
CA ASP A 128 -34.69 4.93 22.66
C ASP A 128 -33.39 5.53 23.27
N ARG A 129 -32.22 5.24 22.66
CA ARG A 129 -30.90 5.80 22.96
C ARG A 129 -30.36 6.75 21.87
N GLY A 130 -31.22 7.25 20.97
CA GLY A 130 -30.93 7.91 19.70
C GLY A 130 -30.08 9.19 19.70
N SER A 131 -29.46 9.58 20.82
CA SER A 131 -28.57 10.72 20.94
C SER A 131 -27.08 10.39 20.76
N ASN A 132 -26.70 9.12 20.61
CA ASN A 132 -25.30 8.70 20.81
C ASN A 132 -24.51 8.27 19.56
N VAL A 133 -25.10 8.22 18.36
CA VAL A 133 -24.36 7.88 17.14
C VAL A 133 -23.32 8.96 16.85
N VAL A 134 -22.07 8.54 16.68
CA VAL A 134 -20.97 9.46 16.42
C VAL A 134 -20.64 9.48 14.92
N TRP A 135 -20.42 10.67 14.39
CA TRP A 135 -19.97 10.91 13.03
C TRP A 135 -18.57 11.52 13.05
N ILE A 136 -17.81 11.28 11.99
CA ILE A 136 -16.49 11.89 11.77
C ILE A 136 -16.52 12.75 10.51
N HIS A 137 -16.20 14.03 10.66
CA HIS A 137 -16.05 14.97 9.57
C HIS A 137 -14.61 14.95 9.05
N LYS A 138 -14.41 14.72 7.75
CA LYS A 138 -13.09 14.67 7.12
C LYS A 138 -13.02 15.62 5.92
N PRO A 139 -12.23 16.70 5.97
CA PRO A 139 -12.06 17.57 4.81
C PRO A 139 -11.42 16.82 3.63
N VAL A 140 -11.87 17.07 2.40
CA VAL A 140 -11.43 16.31 1.20
C VAL A 140 -9.95 16.58 0.88
N ALA A 141 -9.54 17.85 0.92
CA ALA A 141 -8.21 18.30 0.50
C ALA A 141 -7.16 18.33 1.62
N GLN A 142 -7.51 17.89 2.83
CA GLN A 142 -6.58 17.89 3.97
C GLN A 142 -6.08 16.49 4.33
N SER A 143 -4.90 16.45 4.93
CA SER A 143 -4.19 15.25 5.39
C SER A 143 -3.67 15.46 6.82
N GLN A 144 -3.06 14.42 7.40
CA GLN A 144 -2.38 14.47 8.70
C GLN A 144 -3.30 14.73 9.92
N GLY A 145 -4.60 14.48 9.77
CA GLY A 145 -5.60 14.72 10.83
C GLY A 145 -6.12 16.14 10.91
N ARG A 146 -5.65 17.07 10.05
CA ARG A 146 -6.08 18.47 10.06
C ARG A 146 -7.56 18.61 9.67
N GLY A 147 -8.29 19.43 10.43
CA GLY A 147 -9.71 19.71 10.22
C GLY A 147 -10.65 18.51 10.46
N ILE A 148 -10.14 17.40 10.99
CA ILE A 148 -10.96 16.25 11.36
C ILE A 148 -11.52 16.47 12.76
N PHE A 149 -12.84 16.32 12.90
CA PHE A 149 -13.51 16.36 14.19
C PHE A 149 -14.66 15.36 14.23
N LEU A 150 -15.07 15.00 15.44
CA LEU A 150 -16.21 14.14 15.69
C LEU A 150 -17.39 14.98 16.16
N PHE A 151 -18.60 14.53 15.83
CA PHE A 151 -19.83 15.19 16.25
C PHE A 151 -20.96 14.18 16.43
N ARG A 152 -21.95 14.55 17.25
CA ARG A 152 -23.21 13.81 17.44
C ARG A 152 -24.40 14.55 16.82
N SER A 153 -24.36 15.88 16.82
CA SER A 153 -25.40 16.71 16.21
C SER A 153 -24.89 17.37 14.94
N VAL A 154 -25.73 17.37 13.90
CA VAL A 154 -25.44 18.12 12.67
C VAL A 154 -25.30 19.62 12.91
N CYS A 155 -25.86 20.14 14.02
CA CYS A 155 -25.69 21.53 14.47
C CYS A 155 -24.24 21.86 14.85
N ASP A 156 -23.43 20.87 15.23
CA ASP A 156 -22.03 21.06 15.62
C ASP A 156 -21.12 21.22 14.38
N MET A 157 -21.66 21.02 13.18
CA MET A 157 -20.90 21.06 11.94
C MET A 157 -20.77 22.49 11.41
N ARG A 158 -19.53 22.87 11.06
CA ARG A 158 -19.28 24.08 10.28
C ARG A 158 -19.38 23.74 8.78
N CYS A 159 -20.50 24.07 8.17
CA CYS A 159 -20.70 23.93 6.72
C CYS A 159 -19.95 25.04 5.97
N GLY A 160 -19.22 24.69 4.90
CA GLY A 160 -18.55 25.70 4.05
C GLY A 160 -17.42 25.16 3.18
N SER A 161 -16.84 24.00 3.53
CA SER A 161 -15.79 23.37 2.73
C SER A 161 -16.16 21.93 2.31
N PRO A 162 -15.67 21.43 1.15
CA PRO A 162 -15.92 20.06 0.73
C PRO A 162 -15.37 19.04 1.73
N ALA A 163 -16.24 18.14 2.18
CA ALA A 163 -15.92 17.14 3.19
C ALA A 163 -16.63 15.82 2.94
N VAL A 164 -16.05 14.75 3.49
CA VAL A 164 -16.70 13.46 3.64
C VAL A 164 -17.08 13.30 5.10
N VAL A 165 -18.37 13.25 5.39
CA VAL A 165 -18.90 12.86 6.69
C VAL A 165 -19.13 11.36 6.67
N GLN A 166 -18.55 10.65 7.63
CA GLN A 166 -18.61 9.19 7.67
C GLN A 166 -19.07 8.71 9.05
N ARG A 167 -19.80 7.60 9.11
CA ARG A 167 -20.16 6.97 10.38
C ARG A 167 -18.89 6.59 11.14
N TYR A 168 -18.77 7.01 12.40
CA TYR A 168 -17.61 6.70 13.21
C TYR A 168 -17.67 5.24 13.69
N ILE A 169 -16.51 4.59 13.73
CA ILE A 169 -16.38 3.24 14.29
C ILE A 169 -16.21 3.39 15.80
N GLU A 170 -17.32 3.23 16.52
CA GLU A 170 -17.47 3.45 17.96
C GLU A 170 -16.87 2.35 18.84
N ARG A 171 -16.71 1.14 18.29
CA ARG A 171 -16.10 0.01 19.01
C ARG A 171 -14.87 -0.50 18.27
N PRO A 172 -13.80 0.30 18.17
CA PRO A 172 -12.54 -0.16 17.61
C PRO A 172 -11.94 -1.25 18.49
N LEU A 173 -11.14 -2.13 17.90
CA LEU A 173 -10.29 -3.02 18.65
C LEU A 173 -9.28 -2.19 19.48
N LEU A 174 -9.18 -2.50 20.77
CA LEU A 174 -8.27 -1.82 21.69
C LEU A 174 -7.18 -2.78 22.16
N ILE A 175 -5.95 -2.28 22.21
CA ILE A 175 -4.83 -2.94 22.88
C ILE A 175 -4.41 -2.04 24.05
N ALA A 176 -4.39 -2.61 25.25
CA ALA A 176 -4.14 -1.87 26.50
C ALA A 176 -5.04 -0.62 26.70
N GLY A 177 -6.25 -0.62 26.11
CA GLY A 177 -7.18 0.50 26.16
C GLY A 177 -6.92 1.64 25.16
N TYR A 178 -5.94 1.50 24.27
CA TYR A 178 -5.63 2.48 23.24
C TYR A 178 -6.21 2.06 21.88
N LYS A 179 -6.78 3.03 21.17
CA LYS A 179 -7.17 2.89 19.77
C LYS A 179 -5.93 2.87 18.89
N PHE A 180 -5.94 2.03 17.86
CA PHE A 180 -4.87 1.99 16.86
C PHE A 180 -5.42 1.74 15.46
N ASP A 181 -4.69 2.16 14.44
CA ASP A 181 -4.90 1.73 13.06
C ASP A 181 -3.68 0.95 12.55
N LEU A 182 -3.86 0.24 11.45
CA LEU A 182 -2.84 -0.50 10.73
C LEU A 182 -2.46 0.25 9.45
N ARG A 183 -1.18 0.61 9.32
CA ARG A 183 -0.54 1.05 8.08
C ARG A 183 0.05 -0.16 7.37
N LEU A 184 -0.53 -0.50 6.22
CA LEU A 184 -0.08 -1.56 5.33
C LEU A 184 0.58 -0.97 4.09
N TYR A 185 1.66 -1.57 3.61
CA TYR A 185 2.39 -1.11 2.44
C TYR A 185 2.06 -1.98 1.22
N VAL A 186 1.68 -1.35 0.13
CA VAL A 186 1.20 -2.04 -1.08
C VAL A 186 1.95 -1.50 -2.30
N CYS A 187 2.56 -2.39 -3.07
CA CYS A 187 3.19 -2.06 -4.34
C CYS A 187 2.31 -2.59 -5.49
N VAL A 188 1.99 -1.73 -6.45
CA VAL A 188 1.24 -2.08 -7.66
C VAL A 188 2.09 -1.73 -8.88
N PRO A 189 2.81 -2.70 -9.46
CA PRO A 189 3.59 -2.47 -10.67
C PRO A 189 2.77 -2.26 -11.94
N GLY A 190 1.46 -2.57 -11.92
CA GLY A 190 0.57 -2.36 -13.05
C GLY A 190 -0.88 -2.68 -12.74
N TYR A 191 -1.80 -2.03 -13.46
CA TYR A 191 -3.26 -2.27 -13.40
C TYR A 191 -3.81 -3.05 -14.60
N ARG A 192 -2.98 -3.32 -15.62
CA ARG A 192 -3.37 -3.99 -16.86
C ARG A 192 -2.23 -4.91 -17.34
N PRO A 193 -2.17 -6.17 -16.88
CA PRO A 193 -3.05 -6.79 -15.86
C PRO A 193 -2.78 -6.22 -14.47
N LEU A 194 -3.77 -6.28 -13.58
CA LEU A 194 -3.55 -5.87 -12.19
C LEU A 194 -2.54 -6.81 -11.53
N THR A 195 -1.42 -6.26 -11.08
CA THR A 195 -0.42 -6.99 -10.27
C THR A 195 -0.21 -6.21 -8.99
N ALA A 196 -0.40 -6.86 -7.84
CA ALA A 196 -0.30 -6.21 -6.56
C ALA A 196 0.43 -7.08 -5.53
N TYR A 197 1.32 -6.44 -4.78
CA TYR A 197 2.07 -7.03 -3.68
C TYR A 197 1.80 -6.27 -2.39
N MET A 198 1.66 -6.99 -1.29
CA MET A 198 1.61 -6.42 0.06
C MET A 198 2.89 -6.79 0.79
N TYR A 199 3.49 -5.82 1.48
CA TYR A 199 4.61 -6.09 2.37
C TYR A 199 4.13 -6.86 3.59
N ALA A 200 4.83 -7.91 4.02
CA ALA A 200 4.43 -8.73 5.17
C ALA A 200 4.46 -7.96 6.49
N GLU A 201 5.32 -6.95 6.59
CA GLU A 201 5.36 -6.04 7.74
C GLU A 201 4.59 -4.74 7.51
N GLY A 202 4.40 -3.99 8.58
CA GLY A 202 3.71 -2.70 8.57
C GLY A 202 3.78 -2.04 9.94
N LEU A 203 2.99 -0.99 10.13
CA LEU A 203 3.00 -0.24 11.38
C LEU A 203 1.60 -0.16 11.98
N ALA A 204 1.43 -0.49 13.25
CA ALA A 204 0.28 -0.06 14.01
C ALA A 204 0.56 1.29 14.68
N ARG A 205 -0.34 2.26 14.52
CA ARG A 205 -0.21 3.60 15.09
C ARG A 205 -1.25 3.80 16.17
N PHE A 206 -0.80 4.08 17.39
CA PHE A 206 -1.67 4.24 18.56
C PHE A 206 -2.03 5.70 18.81
N GLY A 207 -3.22 5.92 19.36
CA GLY A 207 -3.55 7.19 20.03
C GLY A 207 -2.69 7.39 21.29
N THR A 208 -2.44 8.64 21.66
CA THR A 208 -1.71 8.96 22.90
C THR A 208 -2.56 8.79 24.15
N ASP A 209 -3.88 8.85 24.02
CA ASP A 209 -4.84 8.77 25.13
C ASP A 209 -5.71 7.50 25.08
N LYS A 210 -6.13 7.02 26.26
CA LYS A 210 -7.07 5.88 26.35
C LYS A 210 -8.39 6.20 25.66
N TYR A 211 -8.93 5.22 24.96
CA TYR A 211 -10.16 5.36 24.20
C TYR A 211 -11.40 5.38 25.10
N THR A 212 -12.27 6.35 24.89
CA THR A 212 -13.61 6.44 25.48
C THR A 212 -14.49 7.30 24.59
N LEU A 213 -15.79 7.02 24.55
CA LEU A 213 -16.79 7.85 23.87
C LEU A 213 -17.37 8.95 24.76
N SER A 214 -17.00 9.00 26.05
CA SER A 214 -17.49 10.04 26.97
C SER A 214 -17.04 11.44 26.56
N ASP A 215 -15.82 11.57 26.03
CA ASP A 215 -15.31 12.82 25.46
C ASP A 215 -14.78 12.55 24.05
N ILE A 216 -15.61 12.94 23.06
CA ILE A 216 -15.37 12.79 21.63
C ILE A 216 -14.52 13.92 21.04
N HIS A 217 -14.27 14.98 21.81
CA HIS A 217 -13.59 16.19 21.33
C HIS A 217 -12.08 16.09 21.49
N ASN A 218 -11.59 15.22 22.38
CA ASN A 218 -10.17 14.92 22.50
C ASN A 218 -9.66 14.13 21.27
N PRO A 219 -8.85 14.74 20.38
CA PRO A 219 -8.42 14.09 19.15
C PRO A 219 -7.36 13.01 19.41
N TYR A 220 -6.62 13.08 20.52
CA TYR A 220 -5.51 12.18 20.87
C TYR A 220 -5.93 10.75 21.22
N ARG A 221 -7.23 10.52 21.51
CA ARG A 221 -7.79 9.17 21.70
C ARG A 221 -8.54 8.65 20.46
N HIS A 222 -9.00 9.54 19.60
CA HIS A 222 -9.87 9.20 18.48
C HIS A 222 -9.15 9.16 17.13
N LEU A 223 -8.07 9.90 16.98
CA LEU A 223 -7.24 9.98 15.79
C LEU A 223 -5.86 9.38 16.08
N THR A 224 -5.40 8.52 15.17
CA THR A 224 -4.18 7.70 15.31
C THR A 224 -3.04 8.21 14.42
N ASN A 225 -3.23 9.35 13.74
CA ASN A 225 -2.21 9.96 12.90
C ASN A 225 -0.98 10.33 13.75
N SER A 226 0.20 9.87 13.34
CA SER A 226 1.44 10.15 14.08
C SER A 226 1.79 11.64 14.11
N SER A 227 1.47 12.41 13.07
CA SER A 227 1.67 13.86 13.03
C SER A 227 0.96 14.59 14.17
N LEU A 228 -0.25 14.17 14.49
CA LEU A 228 -1.03 14.70 15.61
C LEU A 228 -0.51 14.15 16.94
N ASN A 229 -0.34 12.83 17.03
CA ASN A 229 -0.03 12.21 18.31
C ASN A 229 1.38 12.54 18.82
N LYS A 230 2.33 12.89 17.94
CA LYS A 230 3.65 13.39 18.32
C LYS A 230 3.59 14.68 19.15
N THR A 231 2.60 15.53 18.92
CA THR A 231 2.40 16.77 19.70
C THR A 231 1.53 16.52 20.93
N GLY A 232 1.08 15.28 21.16
CA GLY A 232 0.26 14.94 22.30
C GLY A 232 1.06 14.95 23.61
N PRO A 233 0.46 15.36 24.73
CA PRO A 233 1.15 15.51 26.01
C PRO A 233 1.77 14.19 26.50
N ARG A 234 1.13 13.06 26.20
CA ARG A 234 1.53 11.71 26.64
C ARG A 234 2.29 10.91 25.58
N TYR A 235 2.88 11.58 24.59
CA TYR A 235 3.62 10.90 23.52
C TYR A 235 4.94 10.27 23.99
N ALA A 236 5.68 11.00 24.83
CA ALA A 236 6.98 10.58 25.35
C ALA A 236 6.87 9.59 26.53
N GLU A 237 5.67 9.40 27.09
CA GLU A 237 5.44 8.45 28.17
C GLU A 237 5.66 7.02 27.66
N CYS A 238 6.47 6.24 28.39
CA CYS A 238 6.57 4.80 28.16
C CYS A 238 5.32 4.13 28.71
N LYS A 239 4.36 3.87 27.83
CA LYS A 239 3.08 3.29 28.21
C LYS A 239 3.22 1.82 28.55
N ASP A 240 2.54 1.38 29.60
CA ASP A 240 2.45 -0.03 29.94
C ASP A 240 1.93 -0.84 28.74
N ARG A 241 2.63 -1.94 28.44
CA ARG A 241 2.48 -2.83 27.27
C ARG A 241 2.76 -2.20 25.90
N ILE A 242 2.37 -0.95 25.62
CA ILE A 242 2.56 -0.31 24.30
C ILE A 242 4.02 0.11 24.08
N GLY A 243 4.74 0.51 25.13
CA GLY A 243 6.10 1.03 25.03
C GLY A 243 6.15 2.50 24.56
N SER A 244 7.35 2.98 24.26
CA SER A 244 7.61 4.34 23.81
C SER A 244 7.27 4.56 22.33
N GLY A 245 6.87 5.78 21.95
CA GLY A 245 6.71 6.19 20.55
C GLY A 245 5.36 5.84 19.89
N CYS A 246 4.47 5.14 20.61
CA CYS A 246 3.10 4.82 20.18
C CYS A 246 3.00 4.15 18.79
N LYS A 247 3.99 3.33 18.43
CA LYS A 247 3.98 2.52 17.20
C LYS A 247 4.44 1.09 17.47
N TRP A 248 3.78 0.13 16.84
CA TRP A 248 4.20 -1.28 16.81
C TRP A 248 4.44 -1.75 15.39
N THR A 249 5.26 -2.78 15.22
CA THR A 249 5.32 -3.57 14.00
C THR A 249 4.08 -4.48 13.87
N LEU A 250 3.77 -4.97 12.67
CA LEU A 250 2.67 -5.93 12.52
C LEU A 250 2.98 -7.26 13.19
N LYS A 251 4.25 -7.65 13.32
CA LYS A 251 4.68 -8.78 14.15
C LYS A 251 4.17 -8.67 15.59
N GLN A 252 4.35 -7.50 16.21
CA GLN A 252 3.88 -7.25 17.58
C GLN A 252 2.35 -7.30 17.66
N VAL A 253 1.65 -6.72 16.67
CA VAL A 253 0.18 -6.80 16.58
C VAL A 253 -0.27 -8.25 16.44
N ARG A 254 0.36 -9.02 15.54
CA ARG A 254 0.01 -10.42 15.30
C ARG A 254 0.18 -11.25 16.56
N ARG A 255 1.28 -11.09 17.30
CA ARG A 255 1.49 -11.74 18.61
C ARG A 255 0.38 -11.41 19.61
N ALA A 256 -0.01 -10.13 19.70
CA ALA A 256 -1.10 -9.71 20.58
C ALA A 256 -2.46 -10.31 20.17
N LEU A 257 -2.74 -10.40 18.87
CA LEU A 257 -3.96 -11.03 18.35
C LEU A 257 -3.97 -12.54 18.63
N VAL A 258 -2.85 -13.22 18.39
CA VAL A 258 -2.69 -14.66 18.66
C VAL A 258 -2.89 -14.95 20.14
N GLY A 259 -2.29 -14.15 21.02
CA GLY A 259 -2.40 -14.34 22.47
C GLY A 259 -3.83 -14.20 23.01
N ARG A 260 -4.69 -13.42 22.35
CA ARG A 260 -6.07 -13.15 22.83
C ARG A 260 -7.17 -13.84 22.03
N TRP A 261 -6.96 -14.13 20.74
CA TRP A 261 -7.96 -14.73 19.84
C TRP A 261 -7.49 -16.02 19.15
N GLY A 262 -6.26 -16.47 19.40
CA GLY A 262 -5.72 -17.71 18.84
C GLY A 262 -5.77 -17.74 17.32
N ALA A 263 -6.23 -18.85 16.75
CA ALA A 263 -6.27 -19.07 15.31
C ALA A 263 -7.26 -18.17 14.53
N VAL A 264 -8.15 -17.44 15.21
CA VAL A 264 -9.12 -16.53 14.54
C VAL A 264 -8.39 -15.39 13.82
N GLU A 265 -7.22 -14.97 14.31
CA GLU A 265 -6.39 -13.92 13.70
C GLU A 265 -6.07 -14.18 12.23
N TRP A 266 -5.88 -15.44 11.85
CA TRP A 266 -5.56 -15.82 10.48
C TRP A 266 -6.66 -15.38 9.50
N LEU A 267 -7.93 -15.52 9.90
CA LEU A 267 -9.08 -15.05 9.11
C LEU A 267 -9.09 -13.52 8.98
N VAL A 268 -8.64 -12.81 10.00
CA VAL A 268 -8.56 -11.34 10.00
C VAL A 268 -7.60 -10.88 8.91
N TRP A 269 -6.40 -11.45 8.85
CA TRP A 269 -5.42 -11.08 7.82
C TRP A 269 -5.87 -11.43 6.40
N GLN A 270 -6.62 -12.54 6.22
CA GLN A 270 -7.20 -12.85 4.91
C GLN A 270 -8.31 -11.86 4.51
N ARG A 271 -9.10 -11.36 5.48
CA ARG A 271 -10.06 -10.28 5.23
C ARG A 271 -9.36 -8.96 4.89
N VAL A 272 -8.24 -8.65 5.56
CA VAL A 272 -7.41 -7.47 5.26
C VAL A 272 -6.83 -7.56 3.84
N ARG A 273 -6.26 -8.70 3.45
CA ARG A 273 -5.78 -8.97 2.09
C ARG A 273 -6.88 -8.76 1.05
N ALA A 274 -8.08 -9.32 1.30
CA ALA A 274 -9.21 -9.20 0.38
C ALA A 274 -9.68 -7.74 0.26
N LEU A 275 -9.74 -7.00 1.37
CA LEU A 275 -10.08 -5.58 1.40
C LEU A 275 -9.12 -4.75 0.53
N VAL A 276 -7.81 -4.97 0.64
CA VAL A 276 -6.81 -4.30 -0.21
C VAL A 276 -7.05 -4.64 -1.68
N THR A 277 -7.18 -5.94 -1.99
CA THR A 277 -7.39 -6.42 -3.36
C THR A 277 -8.65 -5.82 -4.00
N LEU A 278 -9.78 -5.83 -3.28
CA LEU A 278 -11.06 -5.29 -3.75
C LEU A 278 -11.01 -3.78 -3.96
N THR A 279 -10.25 -3.06 -3.13
CA THR A 279 -10.04 -1.61 -3.30
C THR A 279 -9.24 -1.30 -4.57
N LEU A 280 -8.21 -2.10 -4.87
CA LEU A 280 -7.43 -1.96 -6.11
C LEU A 280 -8.26 -2.32 -7.36
N LEU A 281 -9.04 -3.41 -7.28
CA LEU A 281 -9.95 -3.82 -8.36
C LEU A 281 -10.97 -2.73 -8.71
N ALA A 282 -11.44 -2.01 -7.69
CA ALA A 282 -12.38 -0.91 -7.89
C ALA A 282 -11.84 0.17 -8.83
N GLN A 283 -10.53 0.47 -8.81
CA GLN A 283 -9.93 1.49 -9.67
C GLN A 283 -9.29 0.96 -10.96
N ALA A 284 -9.13 -0.36 -11.09
CA ALA A 284 -8.46 -0.97 -12.23
C ALA A 284 -9.11 -0.57 -13.57
N ALA A 285 -10.44 -0.39 -13.60
CA ALA A 285 -11.19 0.07 -14.77
C ALA A 285 -10.65 1.37 -15.36
N GLY A 286 -10.46 2.36 -14.49
CA GLY A 286 -10.16 3.74 -14.87
C GLY A 286 -8.67 4.00 -15.07
N THR A 287 -7.83 3.00 -14.83
CA THR A 287 -6.37 3.13 -14.85
C THR A 287 -5.80 2.56 -16.16
N PRO A 288 -5.11 3.37 -16.98
CA PRO A 288 -4.51 2.90 -18.23
C PRO A 288 -3.32 1.97 -17.97
N PRO A 289 -2.94 1.12 -18.95
CA PRO A 289 -1.64 0.44 -18.92
C PRO A 289 -0.50 1.45 -18.84
N ALA A 290 0.50 1.16 -18.02
CA ALA A 290 1.68 1.99 -17.86
C ALA A 290 2.93 1.10 -17.75
N ARG A 291 3.96 1.41 -18.54
CA ARG A 291 5.25 0.74 -18.51
C ARG A 291 6.21 1.52 -17.60
N ASN A 292 7.12 0.80 -16.93
CA ASN A 292 8.12 1.37 -16.02
C ASN A 292 7.54 2.32 -14.95
N CYS A 293 6.26 2.18 -14.64
CA CYS A 293 5.56 2.95 -13.63
C CYS A 293 5.02 1.98 -12.60
N PHE A 294 5.15 2.30 -11.33
CA PHE A 294 4.53 1.55 -10.25
C PHE A 294 3.80 2.51 -9.31
N GLU A 295 2.92 2.00 -8.46
CA GLU A 295 2.37 2.75 -7.34
C GLU A 295 2.82 2.13 -6.03
N PHE A 296 3.15 2.99 -5.07
CA PHE A 296 3.48 2.59 -3.71
C PHE A 296 2.51 3.28 -2.74
N TYR A 297 1.56 2.50 -2.22
CA TYR A 297 0.48 2.98 -1.37
C TYR A 297 0.70 2.64 0.11
N GLY A 298 0.19 3.51 0.97
CA GLY A 298 -0.08 3.19 2.37
C GLY A 298 -1.58 3.01 2.60
N PHE A 299 -2.02 1.80 2.93
CA PHE A 299 -3.40 1.53 3.32
C PHE A 299 -3.58 1.69 4.82
N ASP A 300 -4.62 2.42 5.22
CA ASP A 300 -4.98 2.62 6.62
C ASP A 300 -6.21 1.79 6.94
N VAL A 301 -6.04 0.78 7.78
CA VAL A 301 -7.09 -0.19 8.14
C VAL A 301 -7.34 -0.15 9.64
N LEU A 302 -8.60 -0.10 10.06
CA LEU A 302 -9.01 -0.21 11.45
C LEU A 302 -9.68 -1.55 11.70
N LEU A 303 -9.33 -2.24 12.79
CA LEU A 303 -10.08 -3.40 13.25
C LEU A 303 -11.12 -2.95 14.27
N ASP A 304 -12.33 -3.50 14.20
CA ASP A 304 -13.32 -3.34 15.27
C ASP A 304 -13.22 -4.45 16.33
N ASP A 305 -14.00 -4.33 17.41
CA ASP A 305 -14.09 -5.29 18.50
C ASP A 305 -14.52 -6.71 18.07
N THR A 306 -15.15 -6.84 16.91
CA THR A 306 -15.51 -8.13 16.27
C THR A 306 -14.43 -8.66 15.31
N LEU A 307 -13.27 -8.00 15.26
CA LEU A 307 -12.16 -8.28 14.34
C LEU A 307 -12.53 -8.13 12.85
N LYS A 308 -13.51 -7.28 12.53
CA LYS A 308 -13.80 -6.90 11.15
C LYS A 308 -12.86 -5.75 10.74
N PRO A 309 -12.15 -5.89 9.60
CA PRO A 309 -11.34 -4.81 9.07
C PRO A 309 -12.17 -3.78 8.31
N TRP A 310 -11.88 -2.51 8.54
CA TRP A 310 -12.48 -1.35 7.91
C TRP A 310 -11.42 -0.52 7.22
N LEU A 311 -11.62 -0.19 5.95
CA LEU A 311 -10.75 0.72 5.22
C LEU A 311 -11.04 2.15 5.68
N ILE A 312 -9.99 2.87 6.09
CA ILE A 312 -10.09 4.26 6.54
C ILE A 312 -9.68 5.22 5.44
N GLU A 313 -8.51 5.00 4.84
CA GLU A 313 -7.99 5.77 3.72
C GLU A 313 -6.89 5.00 2.97
N VAL A 314 -6.58 5.46 1.76
CA VAL A 314 -5.40 5.04 1.01
C VAL A 314 -4.55 6.27 0.77
N ASN A 315 -3.27 6.18 1.11
CA ASN A 315 -2.30 7.26 0.99
C ASN A 315 -1.42 7.03 -0.25
N LEU A 316 -1.42 8.00 -1.15
CA LEU A 316 -0.43 8.09 -2.23
C LEU A 316 0.91 8.46 -1.61
N SER A 317 1.99 7.72 -1.93
CA SER A 317 3.33 7.97 -1.38
C SER A 317 3.35 8.06 0.16
N PRO A 318 3.17 6.93 0.87
CA PRO A 318 3.12 6.95 2.34
C PRO A 318 4.40 7.52 2.95
N ALA A 319 4.26 8.21 4.07
CA ALA A 319 5.39 8.88 4.73
C ALA A 319 6.52 7.89 5.10
N LEU A 320 7.72 8.18 4.59
CA LEU A 320 8.95 7.39 4.78
C LEU A 320 9.88 7.96 5.86
N ALA A 321 9.44 8.97 6.62
CA ALA A 321 10.20 9.45 7.78
C ALA A 321 10.38 8.32 8.82
N ALA A 322 11.56 8.27 9.45
CA ALA A 322 11.88 7.29 10.49
C ALA A 322 12.00 8.01 11.83
N ASP A 323 10.90 8.01 12.61
CA ASP A 323 10.81 8.77 13.85
C ASP A 323 11.12 7.93 15.09
N CYS A 324 11.01 6.61 14.97
CA CYS A 324 11.23 5.66 16.05
C CYS A 324 11.78 4.34 15.48
N GLU A 325 12.22 3.46 16.37
CA GLU A 325 12.82 2.18 16.03
C GLU A 325 11.91 1.32 15.13
N ALA A 326 10.60 1.28 15.42
CA ALA A 326 9.64 0.53 14.60
C ALA A 326 9.60 1.02 13.14
N ASP A 327 9.75 2.34 12.91
CA ASP A 327 9.83 2.87 11.54
C ASP A 327 11.08 2.36 10.81
N VAL A 328 12.24 2.31 11.48
CA VAL A 328 13.50 1.85 10.88
C VAL A 328 13.44 0.36 10.57
N ILE A 329 13.01 -0.46 11.55
CA ILE A 329 12.89 -1.93 11.42
C ILE A 329 11.99 -2.33 10.24
N VAL A 330 10.92 -1.56 10.01
CA VAL A 330 9.95 -1.86 8.95
C VAL A 330 10.36 -1.22 7.62
N LYS A 331 10.60 0.10 7.60
CA LYS A 331 10.68 0.86 6.34
C LYS A 331 12.01 0.68 5.63
N GLN A 332 13.13 0.56 6.34
CA GLN A 332 14.44 0.46 5.68
C GLN A 332 14.54 -0.84 4.87
N PRO A 333 14.30 -2.03 5.44
CA PRO A 333 14.35 -3.26 4.64
C PRO A 333 13.24 -3.31 3.58
N MET A 334 12.05 -2.77 3.88
CA MET A 334 10.95 -2.69 2.92
C MET A 334 11.34 -1.95 1.64
N LEU A 335 12.08 -0.84 1.74
CA LEU A 335 12.51 -0.07 0.58
C LEU A 335 13.60 -0.81 -0.22
N HIS A 336 14.56 -1.46 0.44
CA HIS A 336 15.53 -2.32 -0.26
C HIS A 336 14.82 -3.43 -1.03
N GLU A 337 13.96 -4.17 -0.35
CA GLU A 337 13.22 -5.29 -0.95
C GLU A 337 12.19 -4.81 -1.99
N LEU A 338 11.69 -3.58 -1.89
CA LEU A 338 10.84 -2.96 -2.93
C LEU A 338 11.64 -2.76 -4.21
N PHE A 339 12.85 -2.23 -4.11
CA PHE A 339 13.71 -2.05 -5.29
C PHE A 339 14.14 -3.38 -5.90
N ASP A 340 14.35 -4.41 -5.07
CA ASP A 340 14.60 -5.78 -5.56
C ASP A 340 13.38 -6.36 -6.27
N LEU A 341 12.18 -6.18 -5.70
CA LEU A 341 10.91 -6.57 -6.34
C LEU A 341 10.76 -5.92 -7.72
N LEU A 342 11.11 -4.65 -7.84
CA LEU A 342 11.04 -3.88 -9.08
C LEU A 342 12.18 -4.21 -10.07
N GLY A 343 13.14 -5.06 -9.69
CA GLY A 343 14.31 -5.41 -10.50
C GLY A 343 15.29 -4.24 -10.71
N LEU A 344 15.33 -3.29 -9.78
CA LEU A 344 16.29 -2.18 -9.84
C LEU A 344 17.64 -2.61 -9.26
N PRO A 345 18.77 -2.25 -9.88
CA PRO A 345 20.05 -2.87 -9.59
C PRO A 345 20.62 -2.49 -8.21
N MET A 346 21.50 -3.34 -7.69
CA MET A 346 22.52 -2.95 -6.72
C MET A 346 23.80 -2.59 -7.50
N LYS A 347 24.44 -1.47 -7.19
CA LYS A 347 25.67 -1.01 -7.85
C LYS A 347 26.77 -0.82 -6.79
N HIS A 348 28.03 -1.09 -7.14
CA HIS A 348 29.23 -0.78 -6.35
C HIS A 348 29.15 -1.04 -4.83
N THR A 349 28.56 -2.16 -4.42
CA THR A 349 28.58 -2.64 -3.04
C THR A 349 29.31 -3.97 -3.01
N GLY A 350 30.02 -4.34 -1.94
CA GLY A 350 30.68 -5.67 -1.87
C GLY A 350 29.74 -6.86 -2.15
N LEU A 351 28.43 -6.64 -2.08
CA LEU A 351 27.36 -7.57 -2.45
C LEU A 351 27.11 -7.70 -3.97
N SER A 352 27.47 -6.72 -4.81
CA SER A 352 27.33 -6.82 -6.27
C SER A 352 28.31 -7.81 -6.90
N LEU A 353 29.33 -8.24 -6.16
CA LEU A 353 30.28 -9.28 -6.57
C LEU A 353 29.74 -10.71 -6.36
N LEU A 354 28.60 -10.86 -5.68
CA LEU A 354 27.91 -12.15 -5.48
C LEU A 354 26.80 -12.34 -6.53
N GLN A 355 27.13 -12.30 -7.82
CA GLN A 355 26.19 -12.74 -8.84
C GLN A 355 26.18 -14.27 -8.92
N GLY A 356 24.99 -14.87 -8.81
CA GLY A 356 24.77 -16.29 -9.08
C GLY A 356 25.04 -16.64 -10.56
N PRO A 357 25.17 -17.93 -10.90
CA PRO A 357 25.59 -18.34 -12.24
C PRO A 357 24.62 -17.86 -13.33
N PRO A 358 25.14 -17.43 -14.50
CA PRO A 358 24.32 -16.88 -15.57
C PRO A 358 23.35 -17.94 -16.12
N THR A 359 22.08 -17.57 -16.26
CA THR A 359 21.08 -18.37 -16.98
C THR A 359 21.43 -18.44 -18.47
N PRO A 360 21.40 -19.62 -19.11
CA PRO A 360 21.74 -19.75 -20.52
C PRO A 360 20.72 -19.02 -21.41
N HIS A 361 21.22 -18.13 -22.26
CA HIS A 361 20.46 -17.48 -23.33
C HIS A 361 19.89 -18.54 -24.28
N ILE A 362 18.56 -18.53 -24.47
CA ILE A 362 17.92 -19.22 -25.59
C ILE A 362 18.03 -18.29 -26.79
N THR A 363 19.02 -18.55 -27.65
CA THR A 363 19.09 -17.98 -29.00
C THR A 363 17.91 -18.49 -29.81
N SER A 364 17.01 -17.58 -30.21
CA SER A 364 16.02 -17.85 -31.25
C SER A 364 16.72 -17.90 -32.60
N CYS A 365 16.91 -19.09 -33.16
CA CYS A 365 17.32 -19.25 -34.55
C CYS A 365 16.16 -18.84 -35.46
N SER A 366 16.39 -17.79 -36.23
CA SER A 366 15.69 -17.49 -37.47
C SER A 366 15.95 -18.60 -38.48
N SER A 367 14.90 -19.17 -39.06
CA SER A 367 15.00 -19.97 -40.29
C SER A 367 14.24 -19.25 -41.38
N GLU A 368 14.99 -18.83 -42.39
CA GLU A 368 14.53 -18.28 -43.66
C GLU A 368 13.83 -19.37 -44.49
N ASP A 369 13.02 -18.88 -45.44
CA ASP A 369 12.22 -19.60 -46.40
C ASP A 369 13.02 -20.56 -47.30
N GLU A 370 12.42 -21.70 -47.63
CA GLU A 370 12.53 -22.25 -48.99
C GLU A 370 11.32 -23.14 -49.34
N SER A 371 10.75 -22.81 -50.49
CA SER A 371 9.66 -23.45 -51.19
C SER A 371 10.13 -24.67 -51.99
N GLY A 372 9.35 -25.76 -52.01
CA GLY A 372 9.57 -26.86 -52.96
C GLY A 372 8.52 -27.97 -52.85
N ALA A 373 7.59 -28.01 -53.79
CA ALA A 373 6.55 -29.03 -53.91
C ALA A 373 7.09 -30.36 -54.49
N THR A 374 6.60 -31.52 -54.03
CA THR A 374 5.76 -32.49 -54.79
C THR A 374 5.73 -33.92 -54.21
N LYS A 375 4.49 -34.46 -54.18
CA LYS A 375 4.00 -35.83 -54.45
C LYS A 375 4.43 -37.06 -53.60
N SER A 376 3.40 -37.64 -52.99
CA SER A 376 2.93 -39.05 -53.07
C SER A 376 3.79 -40.21 -52.51
N ALA A 377 3.27 -40.90 -51.49
CA ALA A 377 2.82 -42.30 -51.56
C ALA A 377 2.44 -42.88 -50.18
N ARG A 378 1.66 -43.95 -50.22
CA ARG A 378 0.87 -44.61 -49.16
C ARG A 378 1.52 -45.95 -48.77
N ALA A 379 1.48 -46.35 -47.49
CA ALA A 379 1.45 -47.74 -46.94
C ALA A 379 1.92 -47.74 -45.46
N THR A 380 1.05 -47.91 -44.47
CA THR A 380 0.60 -49.14 -43.77
C THR A 380 1.56 -49.75 -42.72
N THR A 381 0.93 -50.13 -41.60
CA THR A 381 1.23 -51.19 -40.60
C THR A 381 2.16 -50.95 -39.39
N ALA A 382 1.49 -50.94 -38.22
CA ALA A 382 1.65 -51.83 -37.07
C ALA A 382 2.81 -51.64 -36.06
N HIS A 383 2.36 -51.27 -34.85
CA HIS A 383 2.81 -51.67 -33.51
C HIS A 383 4.21 -52.29 -33.30
N ARG A 384 4.99 -51.66 -32.42
CA ARG A 384 5.55 -52.34 -31.24
C ARG A 384 5.89 -51.37 -30.10
N ARG A 385 5.36 -51.70 -28.92
CA ARG A 385 5.67 -51.10 -27.62
C ARG A 385 7.13 -51.43 -27.25
N GLY A 386 7.88 -50.42 -26.83
CA GLY A 386 9.22 -50.54 -26.26
C GLY A 386 9.49 -49.38 -25.31
N ALA A 387 9.06 -49.52 -24.06
CA ALA A 387 9.38 -48.56 -23.00
C ALA A 387 10.85 -48.72 -22.58
N ARG A 388 11.71 -47.78 -22.99
CA ARG A 388 13.07 -47.65 -22.45
C ARG A 388 13.11 -46.44 -21.51
N ARG A 389 13.30 -46.74 -20.23
CA ARG A 389 13.46 -45.79 -19.11
C ARG A 389 14.59 -44.80 -19.40
N VAL A 390 14.27 -43.50 -19.43
CA VAL A 390 15.25 -42.43 -19.21
C VAL A 390 15.01 -41.88 -17.80
N ARG A 391 15.98 -42.08 -16.92
CA ARG A 391 16.06 -41.49 -15.57
C ARG A 391 16.12 -39.96 -15.73
N ARG A 392 15.02 -39.25 -15.51
CA ARG A 392 15.05 -37.80 -15.27
C ARG A 392 15.64 -37.55 -13.88
N ARG A 393 16.84 -36.96 -13.83
CA ARG A 393 17.41 -36.40 -12.59
C ARG A 393 16.49 -35.28 -12.10
N ARG A 394 16.07 -35.39 -10.83
CA ARG A 394 15.39 -34.32 -10.08
C ARG A 394 16.37 -33.15 -9.90
N ALA A 395 15.95 -31.94 -10.25
CA ALA A 395 16.61 -30.73 -9.78
C ALA A 395 16.05 -30.37 -8.39
N MET A 396 16.92 -30.25 -7.40
CA MET A 396 16.60 -29.85 -6.03
C MET A 396 16.49 -28.31 -5.93
N PRO A 397 15.74 -27.75 -4.96
CA PRO A 397 15.66 -26.32 -4.72
C PRO A 397 17.00 -25.75 -4.24
N ILE A 398 17.31 -24.53 -4.67
CA ILE A 398 18.50 -23.75 -4.30
C ILE A 398 18.39 -23.40 -2.80
N HIS A 399 19.32 -23.93 -2.00
CA HIS A 399 19.43 -23.62 -0.57
C HIS A 399 20.13 -22.28 -0.33
N CYS A 400 19.58 -21.55 0.64
CA CYS A 400 20.16 -20.43 1.35
C CYS A 400 21.54 -20.79 1.92
N VAL A 401 22.52 -19.90 1.80
CA VAL A 401 23.71 -19.93 2.66
C VAL A 401 23.28 -19.39 4.02
N THR A 402 23.17 -20.28 5.01
CA THR A 402 23.02 -19.90 6.42
C THR A 402 24.39 -19.48 6.92
N LEU A 403 24.58 -18.19 7.24
CA LEU A 403 25.73 -17.78 8.05
C LEU A 403 25.46 -18.23 9.49
N PRO A 404 26.39 -18.94 10.17
CA PRO A 404 26.23 -19.26 11.57
C PRO A 404 26.29 -17.98 12.42
N ALA A 405 25.47 -17.92 13.47
CA ALA A 405 25.50 -16.84 14.45
C ALA A 405 26.89 -16.78 15.13
N PRO A 406 27.39 -15.58 15.50
CA PRO A 406 28.57 -15.49 16.34
C PRO A 406 28.22 -16.04 17.73
N MET A 407 28.97 -17.05 18.16
CA MET A 407 28.96 -17.51 19.55
C MET A 407 29.56 -16.41 20.44
N PRO A 408 29.13 -16.31 21.72
CA PRO A 408 29.61 -15.28 22.62
C PRO A 408 31.03 -15.61 23.07
N ASP A 409 31.98 -14.73 22.74
CA ASP A 409 33.30 -14.78 23.35
C ASP A 409 33.18 -14.40 24.84
N LYS A 410 33.59 -15.35 25.68
CA LYS A 410 33.94 -15.12 27.07
C LYS A 410 35.18 -14.24 27.08
N CYS A 411 35.03 -12.97 27.44
CA CYS A 411 36.14 -12.18 27.95
C CYS A 411 35.78 -11.59 29.30
N SER A 412 36.63 -11.98 30.25
CA SER A 412 36.70 -11.64 31.66
C SER A 412 36.63 -10.14 31.95
N VAL A 413 35.82 -9.80 32.94
CA VAL A 413 35.80 -8.52 33.64
C VAL A 413 37.08 -8.37 34.47
N PRO A 414 37.78 -7.23 34.42
CA PRO A 414 38.50 -6.73 35.58
C PRO A 414 37.69 -5.61 36.23
N ASP A 415 37.34 -5.88 37.47
CA ASP A 415 36.85 -4.98 38.49
C ASP A 415 37.88 -3.88 38.78
N LEU A 416 37.50 -2.60 38.66
CA LEU A 416 38.18 -1.49 39.33
C LEU A 416 37.16 -0.40 39.68
N SER A 417 36.79 -0.44 40.96
CA SER A 417 36.31 0.69 41.75
C SER A 417 37.23 1.91 41.62
N GLU A 418 36.67 3.09 41.34
CA GLU A 418 37.14 4.37 41.91
C GLU A 418 36.16 5.53 41.58
N LYS A 419 35.52 6.06 42.63
CA LYS A 419 35.22 7.50 42.79
C LYS A 419 36.40 8.09 43.60
N PRO A 420 36.62 9.43 43.73
CA PRO A 420 35.75 10.58 43.40
C PRO A 420 36.48 11.80 42.78
N LYS A 421 35.76 12.86 42.37
CA LYS A 421 35.79 14.19 43.03
C LYS A 421 35.07 15.30 42.24
N VAL A 422 34.39 16.09 43.07
CA VAL A 422 33.71 17.36 42.84
C VAL A 422 34.73 18.48 42.60
N VAL A 423 34.45 19.40 41.66
CA VAL A 423 34.84 20.82 41.80
C VAL A 423 33.68 21.69 41.32
N GLN A 424 33.14 22.46 42.25
CA GLN A 424 32.29 23.63 42.08
C GLN A 424 33.15 24.87 41.80
N THR A 425 32.72 25.71 40.86
CA THR A 425 32.76 27.18 40.88
C THR A 425 31.84 27.64 39.74
N GLY A 426 30.83 28.52 39.86
CA GLY A 426 30.50 29.51 40.87
C GLY A 426 30.56 30.92 40.28
N LYS A 427 29.40 31.62 40.27
CA LYS A 427 29.11 33.06 40.00
C LYS A 427 28.67 33.41 38.56
N MET A 428 27.39 33.76 38.32
CA MET A 428 26.60 34.97 38.67
C MET A 428 27.10 36.26 38.00
N TYR A 429 26.25 36.88 37.17
CA TYR A 429 25.78 38.27 37.33
C TYR A 429 24.40 38.47 36.67
N LYS A 430 23.52 39.15 37.41
CA LYS A 430 22.22 39.73 37.04
C LYS A 430 22.44 41.04 36.25
N THR A 431 21.47 41.43 35.42
CA THR A 431 20.62 42.66 35.48
C THR A 431 19.90 42.83 34.13
N SER A 432 18.57 42.75 34.04
CA SER A 432 17.58 43.84 34.26
C SER A 432 17.59 44.91 33.17
N SER A 433 16.51 45.01 32.39
CA SER A 433 15.75 46.26 32.17
C SER A 433 14.60 46.06 31.18
N GLU A 434 13.39 46.33 31.65
CA GLU A 434 12.19 46.65 30.89
C GLU A 434 12.42 47.93 30.04
N ILE A 435 11.66 48.09 28.95
CA ILE A 435 11.07 49.36 28.49
C ILE A 435 9.87 49.03 27.59
N SER A 436 8.84 49.83 27.80
CA SER A 436 7.45 49.79 27.33
C SER A 436 7.17 50.75 26.16
N CYS A 437 5.88 50.79 25.77
CA CYS A 437 5.16 51.83 25.01
C CYS A 437 5.27 51.78 23.48
N GLU A 438 4.30 52.18 22.66
CA GLU A 438 2.83 52.42 22.65
C GLU A 438 2.51 53.01 21.25
N GLY A 439 1.23 53.02 20.82
CA GLY A 439 0.69 53.92 19.78
C GLY A 439 0.36 53.28 18.42
N LEU A 440 -0.92 53.07 18.07
CA LEU A 440 -1.90 54.02 17.45
C LEU A 440 -1.65 54.26 15.96
N GLU A 441 -2.47 53.64 15.09
CA GLU A 441 -3.57 54.25 14.30
C GLU A 441 -3.12 55.13 13.13
N SER A 442 -3.55 54.77 11.91
CA SER A 442 -4.45 55.58 11.05
C SER A 442 -4.46 55.12 9.58
N GLN A 443 -5.56 55.52 8.92
CA GLN A 443 -6.14 55.07 7.67
C GLN A 443 -5.60 55.82 6.44
N SER A 444 -5.73 55.20 5.25
CA SER A 444 -6.16 55.88 4.00
C SER A 444 -6.39 54.81 2.92
N THR A 445 -7.63 54.41 2.58
CA THR A 445 -8.51 54.98 1.52
C THR A 445 -7.84 55.22 0.16
N THR A 446 -8.26 54.43 -0.85
CA THR A 446 -8.74 54.99 -2.12
C THR A 446 -9.61 53.99 -2.87
N SER A 447 -10.83 54.43 -3.13
CA SER A 447 -11.92 53.88 -3.94
C SER A 447 -11.71 54.13 -5.43
N VAL A 448 -12.22 53.26 -6.31
CA VAL A 448 -13.08 53.64 -7.46
C VAL A 448 -14.04 52.49 -7.77
N ALA A 449 -15.29 52.84 -8.05
CA ALA A 449 -16.44 51.97 -8.17
C ALA A 449 -16.91 51.76 -9.62
N LEU A 450 -17.66 50.67 -9.80
CA LEU A 450 -18.90 50.48 -10.59
C LEU A 450 -18.94 50.80 -12.09
N SER A 451 -19.34 49.79 -12.88
CA SER A 451 -20.55 49.90 -13.71
C SER A 451 -21.19 48.54 -14.00
N SER A 452 -22.52 48.58 -14.10
CA SER A 452 -23.50 47.50 -14.13
C SER A 452 -24.21 47.42 -15.48
N SER A 453 -24.64 46.23 -15.94
CA SER A 453 -25.98 45.99 -16.53
C SER A 453 -26.19 44.54 -17.06
N HIS A 454 -27.34 43.98 -16.70
CA HIS A 454 -28.03 42.70 -17.03
C HIS A 454 -28.27 42.44 -18.56
N PRO A 455 -28.89 41.31 -19.04
CA PRO A 455 -29.66 40.26 -18.35
C PRO A 455 -29.45 38.77 -18.77
N SER A 456 -30.12 37.94 -17.97
CA SER A 456 -30.51 36.52 -18.04
C SER A 456 -30.67 35.80 -19.38
N SER A 457 -30.18 34.55 -19.41
CA SER A 457 -30.90 33.41 -19.99
C SER A 457 -30.60 32.13 -19.19
N HIS A 458 -31.66 31.51 -18.66
CA HIS A 458 -31.61 30.18 -18.06
C HIS A 458 -31.35 29.11 -19.13
N PRO A 459 -30.71 28.00 -18.76
CA PRO A 459 -31.32 26.72 -19.05
C PRO A 459 -31.48 25.88 -17.78
N SER A 460 -32.65 25.28 -17.70
CA SER A 460 -33.08 24.23 -16.78
C SER A 460 -32.05 23.11 -16.67
N ILE A 461 -31.54 22.90 -15.46
CA ILE A 461 -30.70 21.74 -15.13
C ILE A 461 -31.64 20.55 -14.93
N GLN A 462 -31.78 19.74 -15.97
CA GLN A 462 -32.33 18.40 -15.86
C GLN A 462 -31.41 17.55 -14.99
N SER A 463 -31.95 17.12 -13.86
CA SER A 463 -31.47 16.00 -13.08
C SER A 463 -31.54 14.72 -13.92
N SER A 464 -30.40 14.17 -14.34
CA SER A 464 -30.34 12.82 -14.90
C SER A 464 -29.12 12.03 -14.40
N GLU A 465 -29.44 11.04 -13.57
CA GLU A 465 -28.89 9.69 -13.53
C GLU A 465 -27.56 9.42 -14.28
N GLN A 466 -26.42 9.85 -13.71
CA GLN A 466 -25.09 9.34 -14.11
C GLN A 466 -24.67 8.10 -13.31
N CYS A 467 -25.58 7.13 -13.11
CA CYS A 467 -25.24 5.85 -12.47
C CYS A 467 -25.35 4.64 -13.42
N SER A 468 -25.81 4.84 -14.65
CA SER A 468 -26.04 3.76 -15.64
C SER A 468 -24.91 3.55 -16.66
N HIS A 469 -23.92 4.45 -16.76
CA HIS A 469 -22.88 4.36 -17.79
C HIS A 469 -21.56 3.65 -17.39
N MET A 470 -21.52 2.96 -16.24
CA MET A 470 -20.33 2.21 -15.82
C MET A 470 -20.21 0.80 -16.43
N ASP A 471 -21.21 0.33 -17.19
CA ASP A 471 -21.25 -1.07 -17.65
C ASP A 471 -20.56 -1.31 -19.02
N GLU A 472 -20.42 -0.27 -19.87
CA GLU A 472 -19.84 -0.44 -21.23
C GLU A 472 -18.32 -0.27 -21.31
N THR A 473 -17.69 0.44 -20.35
CA THR A 473 -16.24 0.68 -20.38
C THR A 473 -15.40 -0.53 -20.00
N TRP A 474 -15.99 -1.56 -19.39
CA TRP A 474 -15.29 -2.81 -19.05
C TRP A 474 -15.27 -3.82 -20.20
N ARG A 475 -16.28 -3.84 -21.07
CA ARG A 475 -16.37 -4.81 -22.19
C ARG A 475 -15.51 -4.44 -23.41
N GLY A 476 -14.98 -3.21 -23.48
CA GLY A 476 -14.44 -2.64 -24.73
C GLY A 476 -12.92 -2.44 -24.84
N GLY A 477 -12.10 -2.77 -23.82
CA GLY A 477 -10.67 -2.41 -23.82
C GLY A 477 -9.76 -3.27 -24.72
N TYR A 478 -10.24 -4.43 -25.18
CA TYR A 478 -9.36 -5.53 -25.61
C TYR A 478 -9.68 -6.09 -26.99
N ALA A 479 -10.66 -5.51 -27.70
CA ALA A 479 -11.14 -6.06 -28.95
C ALA A 479 -10.07 -6.08 -30.05
N THR A 480 -9.17 -5.07 -30.07
CA THR A 480 -8.21 -4.89 -31.17
C THR A 480 -6.83 -5.50 -30.88
N ALA A 481 -6.14 -5.95 -31.94
CA ALA A 481 -4.76 -6.43 -31.83
C ALA A 481 -3.78 -5.34 -31.33
N ALA A 482 -4.09 -4.06 -31.58
CA ALA A 482 -3.29 -2.92 -31.13
C ALA A 482 -3.42 -2.67 -29.61
N SER A 483 -4.61 -2.88 -29.02
CA SER A 483 -4.75 -2.76 -27.56
C SER A 483 -4.06 -3.92 -26.83
N ARG A 484 -4.14 -5.14 -27.36
CA ARG A 484 -3.40 -6.31 -26.83
C ARG A 484 -1.89 -6.12 -26.87
N ARG A 485 -1.33 -5.63 -27.99
CA ARG A 485 0.10 -5.30 -28.09
C ARG A 485 0.53 -4.27 -27.05
N ARG A 486 -0.23 -3.17 -26.89
CA ARG A 486 0.06 -2.16 -25.86
C ARG A 486 0.07 -2.73 -24.44
N MET A 487 -0.80 -3.69 -24.13
CA MET A 487 -0.79 -4.36 -22.82
C MET A 487 0.44 -5.24 -22.62
N LEU A 488 0.78 -6.08 -23.60
CA LEU A 488 1.96 -6.94 -23.52
C LEU A 488 3.23 -6.12 -23.32
N THR A 489 3.33 -4.98 -24.02
CA THR A 489 4.42 -4.02 -23.82
C THR A 489 4.40 -3.42 -22.41
N ALA A 490 3.23 -3.09 -21.86
CA ALA A 490 3.12 -2.56 -20.50
C ALA A 490 3.52 -3.57 -19.41
N CYS A 491 3.37 -4.88 -19.67
CA CYS A 491 3.78 -5.95 -18.74
C CYS A 491 5.30 -6.09 -18.62
N SER A 492 6.05 -5.60 -19.61
CA SER A 492 7.49 -5.79 -19.73
C SER A 492 8.21 -4.47 -19.46
N TRP A 493 8.91 -4.42 -18.34
CA TRP A 493 9.74 -3.28 -18.01
C TRP A 493 11.07 -3.32 -18.75
N GLY A 494 11.69 -2.15 -18.96
CA GLY A 494 12.96 -2.07 -19.69
C GLY A 494 14.17 -2.73 -19.01
N ASN A 495 14.03 -3.11 -17.73
CA ASN A 495 15.01 -3.92 -17.00
C ASN A 495 14.77 -5.44 -17.13
N GLY A 496 13.86 -5.88 -18.00
CA GLY A 496 13.55 -7.30 -18.24
C GLY A 496 12.54 -7.90 -17.26
N VAL A 497 12.05 -7.15 -16.26
CA VAL A 497 10.99 -7.63 -15.37
C VAL A 497 9.68 -7.78 -16.14
N ARG A 498 9.03 -8.93 -15.95
CA ARG A 498 7.74 -9.29 -16.57
C ARG A 498 6.67 -9.57 -15.53
N TRP A 499 5.68 -8.71 -15.42
CA TRP A 499 4.68 -8.78 -14.33
C TRP A 499 3.64 -9.86 -14.51
N ASP A 500 3.36 -10.25 -15.76
CA ASP A 500 2.53 -11.41 -16.12
C ASP A 500 3.12 -12.72 -15.56
N ARG A 501 4.43 -12.79 -15.34
CA ARG A 501 5.15 -13.94 -14.79
C ARG A 501 5.82 -13.68 -13.44
N GLY A 502 5.49 -12.56 -12.77
CA GLY A 502 6.23 -12.19 -11.57
C GLY A 502 6.05 -13.20 -10.42
N ALA A 503 6.99 -13.17 -9.47
CA ALA A 503 7.06 -14.14 -8.38
C ALA A 503 5.89 -14.03 -7.39
N GLY A 504 5.61 -15.13 -6.69
CA GLY A 504 4.68 -15.15 -5.54
C GLY A 504 5.19 -14.34 -4.34
N ARG A 505 6.51 -14.28 -4.17
CA ARG A 505 7.20 -13.51 -3.14
C ARG A 505 8.55 -13.00 -3.61
N VAL A 506 8.92 -11.79 -3.20
CA VAL A 506 10.30 -11.26 -3.26
C VAL A 506 10.61 -10.63 -1.90
N GLY A 507 11.56 -11.20 -1.17
CA GLY A 507 11.77 -10.83 0.24
C GLY A 507 10.49 -11.01 1.05
N ARG A 508 9.99 -9.93 1.66
CA ARG A 508 8.72 -9.89 2.40
C ARG A 508 7.58 -9.28 1.59
N TRP A 509 7.80 -8.92 0.32
CA TRP A 509 6.70 -8.56 -0.59
C TRP A 509 6.00 -9.83 -1.06
N VAL A 510 4.73 -10.00 -0.70
CA VAL A 510 3.92 -11.15 -1.07
C VAL A 510 2.88 -10.71 -2.10
N ARG A 511 2.79 -11.43 -3.21
CA ARG A 511 1.81 -11.20 -4.24
C ARG A 511 0.41 -11.48 -3.69
N ILE A 512 -0.46 -10.48 -3.74
CA ILE A 512 -1.85 -10.62 -3.34
C ILE A 512 -2.78 -10.79 -4.53
N TYR A 513 -2.40 -10.29 -5.71
CA TYR A 513 -3.17 -10.40 -6.94
C TYR A 513 -2.28 -10.36 -8.20
N PRO A 514 -2.57 -11.14 -9.27
CA PRO A 514 -3.57 -12.20 -9.31
C PRO A 514 -3.18 -13.34 -8.34
N HIS A 515 -4.16 -14.11 -7.88
CA HIS A 515 -3.90 -15.18 -6.90
C HIS A 515 -3.12 -16.36 -7.51
N ALA A 516 -3.24 -16.58 -8.81
CA ALA A 516 -2.47 -17.57 -9.55
C ALA A 516 -1.93 -16.95 -10.84
N THR A 517 -0.74 -17.36 -11.23
CA THR A 517 -0.15 -17.03 -12.52
C THR A 517 -0.49 -18.14 -13.51
N SER A 518 -1.11 -17.79 -14.64
CA SER A 518 -1.25 -18.75 -15.74
C SER A 518 0.14 -19.09 -16.30
N THR A 519 0.35 -20.34 -16.69
CA THR A 519 1.53 -20.77 -17.45
C THR A 519 1.38 -20.53 -18.95
N ASP A 520 0.16 -20.25 -19.43
CA ASP A 520 -0.10 -19.97 -20.83
C ASP A 520 0.22 -18.51 -21.18
N ASP A 521 0.81 -18.30 -22.36
CA ASP A 521 1.13 -16.99 -22.93
C ASP A 521 -0.10 -16.14 -23.31
N GLN A 522 -1.31 -16.59 -22.94
CA GLN A 522 -2.54 -15.86 -23.13
C GLN A 522 -2.84 -15.00 -21.90
N LEU A 523 -2.75 -13.67 -22.08
CA LEU A 523 -3.28 -12.71 -21.10
C LEU A 523 -4.80 -12.95 -20.96
N SER A 524 -5.24 -13.42 -19.79
CA SER A 524 -6.67 -13.50 -19.49
C SER A 524 -7.26 -12.09 -19.51
N VAL A 525 -8.35 -11.90 -20.24
CA VAL A 525 -9.12 -10.65 -20.18
C VAL A 525 -9.69 -10.53 -18.76
N GLU A 526 -9.13 -9.63 -17.95
CA GLU A 526 -9.62 -9.40 -16.59
C GLU A 526 -11.00 -8.74 -16.64
N ASP A 527 -12.05 -9.55 -16.50
CA ASP A 527 -13.40 -9.07 -16.17
C ASP A 527 -13.43 -8.71 -14.68
N ALA A 528 -13.90 -7.50 -14.35
CA ALA A 528 -14.11 -7.05 -12.97
C ALA A 528 -14.95 -8.04 -12.17
N ARG A 529 -16.00 -8.58 -12.81
CA ARG A 529 -16.94 -9.49 -12.17
C ARG A 529 -16.27 -10.81 -11.80
N GLU A 530 -15.49 -11.37 -12.70
CA GLU A 530 -14.71 -12.58 -12.44
C GLU A 530 -13.64 -12.33 -11.38
N SER A 531 -12.95 -11.19 -11.46
CA SER A 531 -11.93 -10.79 -10.49
C SER A 531 -12.50 -10.67 -9.07
N VAL A 532 -13.66 -10.03 -8.91
CA VAL A 532 -14.37 -9.94 -7.62
C VAL A 532 -14.88 -11.31 -7.17
N ALA A 533 -15.36 -12.15 -8.10
CA ALA A 533 -15.78 -13.53 -7.79
C ALA A 533 -14.62 -14.40 -7.30
N HIS A 534 -13.40 -14.23 -7.84
CA HIS A 534 -12.20 -14.90 -7.35
C HIS A 534 -11.85 -14.52 -5.92
N VAL A 535 -11.91 -13.23 -5.57
CA VAL A 535 -11.70 -12.79 -4.18
C VAL A 535 -12.79 -13.35 -3.25
N SER A 536 -14.04 -13.40 -3.73
CA SER A 536 -15.16 -14.03 -3.01
C SER A 536 -14.92 -15.51 -2.75
N LYS A 537 -14.44 -16.25 -3.76
CA LYS A 537 -14.07 -17.68 -3.67
C LYS A 537 -12.94 -17.89 -2.67
N LEU A 538 -11.89 -17.06 -2.72
CA LEU A 538 -10.78 -17.07 -1.76
C LEU A 538 -11.28 -16.91 -0.32
N LEU A 539 -12.15 -15.93 -0.05
CA LEU A 539 -12.69 -15.69 1.29
C LEU A 539 -13.58 -16.84 1.80
N ARG A 540 -14.38 -17.47 0.92
CA ARG A 540 -15.15 -18.67 1.29
C ARG A 540 -14.25 -19.84 1.64
N ALA A 541 -13.30 -20.18 0.75
CA ALA A 541 -12.36 -21.27 0.97
C ALA A 541 -11.55 -21.07 2.26
N THR A 542 -11.11 -19.84 2.52
CA THR A 542 -10.42 -19.44 3.75
C THR A 542 -11.25 -19.76 4.99
N ARG A 543 -12.53 -19.37 5.04
CA ARG A 543 -13.41 -19.66 6.20
C ARG A 543 -13.58 -21.15 6.42
N GLU A 544 -13.73 -21.91 5.34
CA GLU A 544 -13.90 -23.36 5.43
C GLU A 544 -12.62 -24.05 5.92
N VAL A 545 -11.45 -23.66 5.41
CA VAL A 545 -10.14 -24.17 5.87
C VAL A 545 -9.93 -23.88 7.36
N ALA A 546 -10.24 -22.66 7.81
CA ALA A 546 -10.15 -22.32 9.23
C ALA A 546 -11.09 -23.15 10.11
N ARG A 547 -12.32 -23.41 9.63
CA ARG A 547 -13.32 -24.22 10.33
C ARG A 547 -12.89 -25.69 10.43
N GLU A 548 -12.38 -26.25 9.33
CA GLU A 548 -11.88 -27.64 9.26
C GLU A 548 -10.65 -27.83 10.16
N SER A 549 -9.77 -26.82 10.24
CA SER A 549 -8.58 -26.83 11.08
C SER A 549 -8.84 -26.52 12.56
N GLY A 550 -10.08 -26.17 12.91
CA GLY A 550 -10.52 -25.77 14.25
C GLY A 550 -10.76 -26.91 15.23
N ARG A 551 -10.49 -28.17 14.85
CA ARG A 551 -10.63 -29.34 15.74
C ARG A 551 -9.54 -29.44 16.81
N ASP A 552 -8.43 -28.71 16.66
CA ASP A 552 -7.38 -28.64 17.67
C ASP A 552 -7.15 -27.19 18.13
N LYS A 553 -7.93 -26.75 19.11
CA LYS A 553 -7.81 -25.41 19.73
C LYS A 553 -6.63 -25.31 20.71
N SER A 554 -5.97 -26.43 21.01
CA SER A 554 -4.92 -26.52 22.03
C SER A 554 -3.51 -26.39 21.47
N ALA A 555 -3.30 -26.70 20.19
CA ALA A 555 -1.97 -26.64 19.58
C ALA A 555 -1.46 -25.18 19.42
N PRO A 556 -0.18 -24.91 19.74
CA PRO A 556 0.44 -23.59 19.61
C PRO A 556 0.24 -23.01 18.21
N ARG A 557 0.01 -21.70 18.14
CA ARG A 557 -0.07 -20.99 16.86
C ARG A 557 1.35 -20.57 16.46
N ASP A 558 1.95 -21.34 15.56
CA ASP A 558 3.32 -21.15 15.07
C ASP A 558 3.39 -21.13 13.53
N GLY A 559 4.62 -21.02 12.99
CA GLY A 559 4.87 -21.03 11.54
C GLY A 559 4.46 -22.35 10.86
N ASN A 560 4.52 -23.48 11.57
CA ASN A 560 4.09 -24.77 11.01
C ASN A 560 2.58 -24.79 10.75
N ARG A 561 1.80 -24.22 11.68
CA ARG A 561 0.35 -24.14 11.53
C ARG A 561 -0.09 -23.15 10.45
N ASP A 562 0.69 -22.10 10.20
CA ASP A 562 0.50 -21.22 9.04
C ASP A 562 0.73 -21.98 7.73
N ALA A 563 1.84 -22.71 7.63
CA ALA A 563 2.17 -23.50 6.45
C ALA A 563 1.11 -24.58 6.15
N PHE A 564 0.55 -25.21 7.19
CA PHE A 564 -0.56 -26.15 7.05
C PHE A 564 -1.82 -25.49 6.46
N LEU A 565 -2.23 -24.35 7.01
CA LEU A 565 -3.43 -23.64 6.51
C LEU A 565 -3.23 -23.13 5.09
N GLU A 566 -2.04 -22.66 4.76
CA GLU A 566 -1.67 -22.27 3.41
C GLU A 566 -1.74 -23.45 2.44
N ALA A 567 -1.15 -24.60 2.80
CA ALA A 567 -1.22 -25.81 1.99
C ALA A 567 -2.67 -26.29 1.77
N ALA A 568 -3.49 -26.25 2.82
CA ALA A 568 -4.91 -26.59 2.75
C ALA A 568 -5.69 -25.62 1.85
N LEU A 569 -5.44 -24.31 1.98
CA LEU A 569 -6.08 -23.29 1.15
C LEU A 569 -5.66 -23.40 -0.32
N ARG A 570 -4.38 -23.63 -0.58
CA ARG A 570 -3.83 -23.84 -1.93
C ARG A 570 -4.48 -25.05 -2.60
N LYS A 571 -4.56 -26.18 -1.89
CA LYS A 571 -5.22 -27.41 -2.38
C LYS A 571 -6.70 -27.15 -2.68
N LYS A 572 -7.39 -26.40 -1.83
CA LYS A 572 -8.83 -26.15 -1.96
C LYS A 572 -9.18 -25.22 -3.13
N LEU A 573 -8.29 -24.30 -3.46
CA LEU A 573 -8.47 -23.36 -4.57
C LEU A 573 -7.93 -23.87 -5.90
N ASP A 574 -7.24 -25.00 -5.90
CA ASP A 574 -6.49 -25.54 -7.04
C ASP A 574 -5.46 -24.53 -7.58
N TYR A 575 -4.75 -23.88 -6.65
CA TYR A 575 -3.71 -22.92 -6.99
C TYR A 575 -2.33 -23.58 -7.05
N GLY A 576 -1.51 -23.12 -7.99
CA GLY A 576 -0.14 -23.60 -8.18
C GLY A 576 0.79 -23.19 -7.04
N SER A 577 2.05 -23.62 -7.13
CA SER A 577 3.08 -23.32 -6.12
C SER A 577 3.47 -21.85 -6.03
N SER A 578 3.08 -21.00 -7.00
CA SER A 578 3.30 -19.56 -6.97
C SER A 578 2.32 -18.80 -6.08
N PHE A 579 1.23 -19.44 -5.64
CA PHE A 579 0.32 -18.84 -4.66
C PHE A 579 0.93 -18.92 -3.27
N GLU A 580 1.00 -17.76 -2.63
CA GLU A 580 1.40 -17.62 -1.24
C GLU A 580 0.36 -16.84 -0.45
N VAL A 581 0.22 -17.18 0.84
CA VAL A 581 -0.68 -16.49 1.73
C VAL A 581 0.05 -15.30 2.35
N TRP A 582 -0.51 -14.09 2.17
CA TRP A 582 -0.03 -12.93 2.91
C TRP A 582 -0.46 -13.02 4.38
N LEU A 583 0.53 -12.99 5.27
CA LEU A 583 0.41 -12.94 6.72
C LEU A 583 1.56 -12.11 7.30
N PRO A 584 1.32 -11.33 8.38
CA PRO A 584 2.42 -10.71 9.10
C PRO A 584 3.33 -11.74 9.77
N PRO A 585 4.61 -11.44 10.00
CA PRO A 585 5.52 -12.43 10.58
C PRO A 585 5.22 -12.73 12.06
N PHE A 586 5.69 -13.89 12.53
CA PHE A 586 5.61 -14.34 13.93
C PHE A 586 6.80 -13.89 14.78
#